data_AF-A0A6B1IIP2-F1
#
_entry.id   AF-A0A6B1IIP2-F1
#
_cell.length_a   1.000
_cell.length_b   1.000
_cell.length_c   1.000
_cell.angle_alpha   90.00
_cell.angle_beta   90.00
_cell.angle_gamma   90.00
#
_symmetry.space_group_name_H-M   'P 1'
#
loop_
_entity.id
_entity.type
_entity.pdbx_description
1 polymer ?
#
loop_
_entity_poly.entity_id
_entity_poly.type
_entity_poly.pdbx_seq_one_letter_code
_entity_poly.pdbx_strand_id
1 'polypeptide(L)'
;MDYDSLHDFIKHRMRMTHIYQPVMIKTLLQREGRARTEDIARAFLNTDTSQLEYYKTITKRWPHQTLKKHGIISYHREEYTLLLNDITRKERERLIDLCELRIQEFIDKDPWIRNIRKLDNSAIQGSMRYDVLARYRGLCAACGASGTTTLLDVDHIIPRSMGGPTILENLQVLCQRCNREKRNRDETDFVLWHNRLKFRRKGCQLCDPKNIMAENHMASAIAVGQHIVVLPKRHVSSFFEMLLPERNLCFALADSVLSKSGKTASKITIDPIPQDGDMHHCHIGIITT
;
A
#
# COMPACT_ATOMS: atom_id res chain seq x y z
N MET A 1 -16.72 31.83 7.59
CA MET A 1 -15.80 32.50 6.63
C MET A 1 -16.65 33.28 5.64
N ASP A 2 -16.11 34.30 4.99
CA ASP A 2 -16.83 35.10 4.00
C ASP A 2 -16.70 34.54 2.58
N TYR A 3 -17.43 35.16 1.64
CA TYR A 3 -17.40 34.82 0.22
C TYR A 3 -15.97 34.87 -0.34
N ASP A 4 -15.23 35.95 -0.07
CA ASP A 4 -13.90 36.17 -0.64
C ASP A 4 -12.90 35.10 -0.18
N SER A 5 -12.98 34.67 1.09
CA SER A 5 -12.15 33.59 1.62
C SER A 5 -12.39 32.26 0.93
N LEU A 6 -13.65 31.88 0.70
CA LEU A 6 -13.98 30.62 0.02
C LEU A 6 -13.66 30.70 -1.47
N HIS A 7 -13.93 31.84 -2.10
CA HIS A 7 -13.59 32.10 -3.49
C HIS A 7 -12.07 32.00 -3.73
N ASP A 8 -11.24 32.66 -2.91
CA ASP A 8 -9.79 32.54 -2.98
C ASP A 8 -9.31 31.10 -2.77
N PHE A 9 -9.92 30.38 -1.82
CA PHE A 9 -9.59 28.99 -1.60
C PHE A 9 -9.82 28.15 -2.86
N ILE A 10 -11.02 28.20 -3.45
CA ILE A 10 -11.36 27.39 -4.63
C ILE A 10 -10.47 27.77 -5.83
N LYS A 11 -10.24 29.07 -6.02
CA LYS A 11 -9.52 29.58 -7.19
C LYS A 11 -8.01 29.36 -7.11
N HIS A 12 -7.41 29.57 -5.94
CA HIS A 12 -5.96 29.71 -5.83
C HIS A 12 -5.30 28.71 -4.85
N ARG A 13 -5.98 28.35 -3.76
CA ARG A 13 -5.35 27.53 -2.69
C ARG A 13 -5.71 26.05 -2.76
N MET A 14 -6.82 25.70 -3.40
CA MET A 14 -7.29 24.32 -3.55
C MET A 14 -6.36 23.56 -4.49
N ARG A 15 -5.50 22.71 -3.90
CA ARG A 15 -4.65 21.79 -4.66
C ARG A 15 -5.50 20.64 -5.22
N MET A 16 -5.45 20.49 -6.54
CA MET A 16 -6.24 19.49 -7.25
C MET A 16 -5.42 18.21 -7.44
N THR A 17 -5.73 17.20 -6.63
CA THR A 17 -5.23 15.82 -6.77
C THR A 17 -6.35 14.83 -7.12
N HIS A 18 -7.61 15.18 -6.83
CA HIS A 18 -8.83 14.45 -7.16
C HIS A 18 -10.01 15.44 -7.28
N ILE A 19 -11.14 15.03 -7.87
CA ILE A 19 -12.35 15.88 -8.00
C ILE A 19 -13.16 16.02 -6.69
N TYR A 20 -12.84 15.27 -5.63
CA TYR A 20 -13.70 15.15 -4.45
C TYR A 20 -13.91 16.45 -3.67
N GLN A 21 -12.88 17.30 -3.56
CA GLN A 21 -12.97 18.59 -2.83
C GLN A 21 -13.97 19.57 -3.50
N PRO A 22 -13.83 19.90 -4.80
CA PRO A 22 -14.78 20.81 -5.44
C PRO A 22 -16.18 20.21 -5.59
N VAL A 23 -16.32 18.88 -5.76
CA VAL A 23 -17.63 18.24 -5.79
C VAL A 23 -18.34 18.32 -4.43
N MET A 24 -17.62 18.14 -3.32
CA MET A 24 -18.19 18.30 -1.97
C MET A 24 -18.65 19.73 -1.72
N ILE A 25 -17.81 20.73 -2.04
CA ILE A 25 -18.17 22.15 -1.88
C ILE A 25 -19.38 22.51 -2.74
N LYS A 26 -19.37 22.13 -4.03
CA LYS A 26 -20.50 22.32 -4.94
C LYS A 26 -21.80 21.74 -4.37
N THR A 27 -21.75 20.51 -3.87
CA THR A 27 -22.93 19.81 -3.31
C THR A 27 -23.48 20.55 -2.10
N LEU A 28 -22.61 21.05 -1.23
CA LEU A 28 -23.01 21.86 -0.08
C LEU A 28 -23.62 23.19 -0.52
N LEU A 29 -23.02 23.89 -1.50
CA LEU A 29 -23.55 25.13 -2.04
C LEU A 29 -24.93 24.95 -2.67
N GLN A 30 -25.15 23.86 -3.41
CA GLN A 30 -26.44 23.52 -4.03
C GLN A 30 -27.53 23.21 -3.00
N ARG A 31 -27.15 22.76 -1.79
CA ARG A 31 -28.06 22.44 -0.69
C ARG A 31 -27.99 23.45 0.45
N GLU A 32 -27.90 24.72 0.09
CA GLU A 32 -27.97 25.84 1.05
C GLU A 32 -26.93 25.79 2.20
N GLY A 33 -25.81 25.11 1.96
CA GLY A 33 -24.71 24.97 2.91
C GLY A 33 -24.77 23.71 3.78
N ARG A 34 -25.76 22.82 3.64
CA ARG A 34 -25.86 21.58 4.43
C ARG A 34 -26.16 20.35 3.57
N ALA A 35 -25.48 19.24 3.82
CA ALA A 35 -25.77 17.97 3.12
C ALA A 35 -25.38 16.77 3.99
N ARG A 36 -26.15 15.67 3.88
CA ARG A 36 -25.79 14.42 4.55
C ARG A 36 -24.58 13.77 3.86
N THR A 37 -23.89 12.90 4.58
CA THR A 37 -22.76 12.11 4.03
C THR A 37 -23.20 11.33 2.80
N GLU A 38 -24.41 10.76 2.85
CA GLU A 38 -24.99 10.01 1.73
C GLU A 38 -25.22 10.88 0.50
N ASP A 39 -25.67 12.11 0.70
CA ASP A 39 -25.94 13.08 -0.35
C ASP A 39 -24.68 13.50 -1.10
N ILE A 40 -23.56 13.64 -0.38
CA ILE A 40 -22.25 13.95 -0.96
C ILE A 40 -21.64 12.70 -1.62
N ALA A 41 -21.81 11.53 -1.01
CA ALA A 41 -21.38 10.26 -1.59
C ALA A 41 -22.11 9.98 -2.92
N ARG A 42 -23.40 10.31 -3.01
CA ARG A 42 -24.17 10.29 -4.27
C ARG A 42 -23.68 11.34 -5.26
N ALA A 43 -23.27 12.53 -4.84
CA ALA A 43 -22.70 13.51 -5.76
C ALA A 43 -21.34 13.08 -6.35
N PHE A 44 -20.61 12.19 -5.67
CA PHE A 44 -19.44 11.52 -6.25
C PHE A 44 -19.80 10.42 -7.25
N LEU A 45 -21.01 9.87 -7.16
CA LEU A 45 -21.53 8.74 -7.92
C LEU A 45 -22.64 9.16 -8.86
N ASN A 46 -22.32 9.38 -10.13
CA ASN A 46 -23.37 9.86 -11.02
C ASN A 46 -24.51 8.87 -11.27
N THR A 47 -24.40 7.54 -11.10
CA THR A 47 -25.58 6.63 -11.22
C THR A 47 -25.38 5.17 -10.73
N ASP A 48 -24.84 4.89 -9.53
CA ASP A 48 -24.89 3.49 -9.01
C ASP A 48 -24.95 3.44 -7.47
N THR A 49 -25.96 2.74 -6.93
CA THR A 49 -26.20 2.58 -5.49
C THR A 49 -25.27 1.57 -4.84
N SER A 50 -24.62 0.69 -5.61
CA SER A 50 -23.74 -0.38 -5.10
C SER A 50 -22.41 0.12 -4.52
N GLN A 51 -21.97 1.32 -4.90
CA GLN A 51 -20.70 1.91 -4.45
C GLN A 51 -20.86 2.94 -3.33
N LEU A 52 -22.09 3.19 -2.86
CA LEU A 52 -22.40 4.27 -1.91
C LEU A 52 -21.58 4.19 -0.62
N GLU A 53 -21.31 2.98 -0.12
CA GLU A 53 -20.55 2.77 1.13
C GLU A 53 -19.06 3.11 0.99
N TYR A 54 -18.48 2.85 -0.19
CA TYR A 54 -17.12 3.29 -0.53
C TYR A 54 -17.03 4.83 -0.55
N TYR A 55 -17.99 5.50 -1.21
CA TYR A 55 -17.96 6.95 -1.29
C TYR A 55 -18.32 7.64 0.02
N LYS A 56 -19.12 7.03 0.91
CA LYS A 56 -19.23 7.49 2.30
C LYS A 56 -17.87 7.49 3.01
N THR A 57 -17.05 6.47 2.76
CA THR A 57 -15.68 6.38 3.29
C THR A 57 -14.78 7.47 2.68
N ILE A 58 -14.84 7.70 1.36
CA ILE A 58 -14.09 8.78 0.69
C ILE A 58 -14.51 10.16 1.20
N THR A 59 -15.81 10.39 1.36
CA THR A 59 -16.39 11.62 1.94
C THR A 59 -15.76 11.93 3.30
N LYS A 60 -15.51 10.91 4.13
CA LYS A 60 -14.91 11.03 5.48
C LYS A 60 -13.37 11.08 5.50
N ARG A 61 -12.68 10.80 4.39
CA ARG A 61 -11.21 10.80 4.28
C ARG A 61 -10.68 12.16 3.79
N TRP A 62 -10.17 12.22 2.56
CA TRP A 62 -9.35 13.30 2.03
C TRP A 62 -10.06 14.65 1.88
N PRO A 63 -11.26 14.74 1.26
CA PRO A 63 -11.99 16.00 1.19
C PRO A 63 -12.38 16.50 2.59
N HIS A 64 -12.83 15.61 3.49
CA HIS A 64 -13.14 15.99 4.88
C HIS A 64 -11.92 16.57 5.59
N GLN A 65 -10.79 15.84 5.62
CA GLN A 65 -9.59 16.27 6.33
C GLN A 65 -9.06 17.61 5.82
N THR A 66 -9.02 17.77 4.49
CA THR A 66 -8.47 18.98 3.86
C THR A 66 -9.39 20.18 4.12
N LEU A 67 -10.68 20.06 3.82
CA LEU A 67 -11.62 21.17 3.96
C LEU A 67 -11.84 21.54 5.43
N LYS A 68 -11.85 20.56 6.35
CA LYS A 68 -11.92 20.82 7.79
C LYS A 68 -10.67 21.54 8.29
N LYS A 69 -9.47 21.11 7.86
CA LYS A 69 -8.20 21.79 8.19
C LYS A 69 -8.19 23.25 7.75
N HIS A 70 -8.80 23.56 6.60
CA HIS A 70 -8.93 24.92 6.09
C HIS A 70 -10.14 25.69 6.67
N GLY A 71 -10.88 25.10 7.61
CA GLY A 71 -12.02 25.75 8.26
C GLY A 71 -13.24 25.94 7.35
N ILE A 72 -13.32 25.22 6.22
CA ILE A 72 -14.37 25.39 5.20
C ILE A 72 -15.64 24.63 5.58
N ILE A 73 -15.50 23.49 6.25
CA ILE A 73 -16.62 22.62 6.63
C ILE A 73 -16.57 22.25 8.10
N SER A 74 -17.74 21.97 8.67
CA SER A 74 -17.92 21.21 9.90
C SER A 74 -18.68 19.91 9.62
N TYR A 75 -18.59 18.95 10.54
CA TYR A 75 -19.25 17.66 10.43
C TYR A 75 -19.81 17.22 11.78
N HIS A 76 -21.10 16.92 11.85
CA HIS A 76 -21.78 16.43 13.05
C HIS A 76 -22.92 15.48 12.68
N ARG A 77 -23.02 14.33 13.36
CA ARG A 77 -24.09 13.32 13.15
C ARG A 77 -24.40 13.03 11.68
N GLU A 78 -23.35 12.75 10.89
CA GLU A 78 -23.45 12.43 9.46
C GLU A 78 -23.84 13.57 8.52
N GLU A 79 -23.93 14.80 9.02
CA GLU A 79 -24.20 16.00 8.23
C GLU A 79 -22.94 16.87 8.12
N TYR A 80 -22.69 17.34 6.91
CA TYR A 80 -21.67 18.33 6.60
C TYR A 80 -22.31 19.70 6.47
N THR A 81 -21.68 20.70 7.08
CA THR A 81 -22.09 22.11 6.99
C THR A 81 -20.94 22.93 6.44
N LEU A 82 -21.21 23.73 5.40
CA LEU A 82 -20.29 24.72 4.89
C LEU A 82 -20.25 25.91 5.85
N LEU A 83 -19.07 26.24 6.36
CA LEU A 83 -18.85 27.32 7.32
C LEU A 83 -18.78 28.68 6.63
N LEU A 84 -19.80 29.01 5.84
CA LEU A 84 -19.91 30.24 5.07
C LEU A 84 -20.95 31.17 5.71
N ASN A 85 -20.63 32.45 5.80
CA ASN A 85 -21.56 33.48 6.25
C ASN A 85 -22.69 33.66 5.21
N ASP A 86 -23.70 34.46 5.55
CA ASP A 86 -24.80 34.74 4.61
C ASP A 86 -24.25 35.31 3.29
N ILE A 87 -24.63 34.67 2.19
CA ILE A 87 -24.26 35.04 0.83
C ILE A 87 -25.50 35.14 -0.04
N THR A 88 -25.44 36.04 -1.02
CA THR A 88 -26.51 36.22 -2.01
C THR A 88 -26.61 35.03 -2.95
N ARG A 89 -27.77 34.86 -3.61
CA ARG A 89 -27.97 33.84 -4.64
C ARG A 89 -26.92 33.92 -5.75
N LYS A 90 -26.57 35.14 -6.15
CA LYS A 90 -25.59 35.42 -7.21
C LYS A 90 -24.16 35.03 -6.82
N GLU A 91 -23.79 35.21 -5.55
CA GLU A 91 -22.51 34.76 -5.01
C GLU A 91 -22.44 33.23 -4.91
N ARG A 92 -23.55 32.59 -4.51
CA ARG A 92 -23.67 31.13 -4.48
C ARG A 92 -23.49 30.51 -5.87
N GLU A 93 -24.16 31.06 -6.87
CA GLU A 93 -24.03 30.65 -8.28
C GLU A 93 -22.57 30.77 -8.76
N ARG A 94 -21.91 31.91 -8.49
CA ARG A 94 -20.50 32.11 -8.84
C ARG A 94 -19.55 31.08 -8.22
N LEU A 95 -19.76 30.71 -6.95
CA LEU A 95 -18.93 29.71 -6.28
C LEU A 95 -19.16 28.31 -6.87
N ILE A 96 -20.40 27.98 -7.25
CA ILE A 96 -20.74 26.73 -7.96
C ILE A 96 -20.04 26.69 -9.31
N ASP A 97 -20.15 27.75 -10.11
CA ASP A 97 -19.51 27.87 -11.43
C ASP A 97 -17.99 27.73 -11.30
N LEU A 98 -17.41 28.33 -10.26
CA LEU A 98 -15.98 28.21 -9.98
C LEU A 98 -15.59 26.77 -9.62
N CYS A 99 -16.39 26.07 -8.82
CA CYS A 99 -16.17 24.64 -8.56
C CYS A 99 -16.27 23.80 -9.85
N GLU A 100 -17.24 24.08 -10.71
CA GLU A 100 -17.39 23.40 -12.00
C GLU A 100 -16.20 23.64 -12.93
N LEU A 101 -15.73 24.89 -13.01
CA LEU A 101 -14.53 25.24 -13.75
C LEU A 101 -13.32 24.45 -13.24
N ARG A 102 -13.09 24.37 -11.92
CA ARG A 102 -11.96 23.62 -11.35
C ARG A 102 -12.06 22.12 -11.62
N ILE A 103 -13.27 21.56 -11.58
CA ILE A 103 -13.53 20.17 -11.95
C ILE A 103 -13.18 19.96 -13.43
N GLN A 104 -13.68 20.84 -14.31
CA GLN A 104 -13.49 20.73 -15.75
C GLN A 104 -12.01 20.91 -16.14
N GLU A 105 -11.32 21.92 -15.61
CA GLU A 105 -9.88 22.10 -15.79
C GLU A 105 -9.06 20.87 -15.36
N PHE A 106 -9.45 20.21 -14.26
CA PHE A 106 -8.77 19.01 -13.79
C PHE A 106 -9.04 17.82 -14.71
N ILE A 107 -10.29 17.66 -15.19
CA ILE A 107 -10.67 16.65 -16.18
C ILE A 107 -9.93 16.88 -17.51
N ASP A 108 -9.76 18.13 -17.93
CA ASP A 108 -9.15 18.48 -19.22
C ASP A 108 -7.62 18.42 -19.20
N LYS A 109 -6.99 18.68 -18.05
CA LYS A 109 -5.53 18.57 -17.86
C LYS A 109 -5.03 17.14 -17.73
N ASP A 110 -5.90 16.20 -17.35
CA ASP A 110 -5.56 14.79 -17.23
C ASP A 110 -6.39 13.95 -18.23
N PRO A 111 -5.81 13.56 -19.38
CA PRO A 111 -6.47 12.71 -20.39
C PRO A 111 -7.06 11.41 -19.83
N TRP A 112 -6.61 10.97 -18.65
CA TRP A 112 -7.09 9.79 -17.94
C TRP A 112 -8.48 9.99 -17.31
N ILE A 113 -8.81 11.19 -16.81
CA ILE A 113 -10.12 11.48 -16.19
C ILE A 113 -11.24 11.62 -17.23
N ARG A 114 -10.91 12.11 -18.44
CA ARG A 114 -11.81 12.08 -19.60
C ARG A 114 -12.19 10.63 -20.00
N ASN A 115 -11.31 9.67 -19.73
CA ASN A 115 -11.55 8.24 -19.96
C ASN A 115 -12.18 7.51 -18.75
N ILE A 116 -12.09 8.03 -17.51
CA ILE A 116 -12.76 7.47 -16.33
C ILE A 116 -14.28 7.44 -16.48
N ARG A 117 -14.91 8.48 -17.07
CA ARG A 117 -16.35 8.47 -17.39
C ARG A 117 -16.75 7.37 -18.38
N LYS A 118 -15.78 6.79 -19.11
CA LYS A 118 -15.99 5.69 -20.06
C LYS A 118 -15.49 4.33 -19.55
N LEU A 119 -14.71 4.29 -18.46
CA LEU A 119 -13.99 3.10 -18.00
C LEU A 119 -14.60 2.39 -16.80
N ASP A 120 -15.64 2.94 -16.16
CA ASP A 120 -16.41 2.22 -15.11
C ASP A 120 -17.27 1.08 -15.69
N ASN A 121 -16.99 0.66 -16.91
CA ASN A 121 -17.60 -0.48 -17.55
C ASN A 121 -16.62 -1.15 -18.53
N SER A 122 -15.55 -1.78 -18.04
CA SER A 122 -14.94 -2.92 -18.76
C SER A 122 -13.88 -3.65 -17.94
N ALA A 123 -13.74 -4.93 -18.25
CA ALA A 123 -12.62 -5.79 -17.87
C ALA A 123 -11.25 -5.11 -18.09
N ILE A 124 -10.20 -5.63 -17.46
CA ILE A 124 -8.80 -5.25 -17.75
C ILE A 124 -8.61 -5.30 -19.27
N GLN A 125 -8.39 -4.14 -19.89
CA GLN A 125 -8.26 -4.05 -21.34
C GLN A 125 -7.10 -4.94 -21.83
N GLY A 126 -7.24 -5.54 -23.02
CA GLY A 126 -6.27 -6.51 -23.54
C GLY A 126 -4.84 -5.97 -23.62
N SER A 127 -4.66 -4.70 -23.96
CA SER A 127 -3.36 -4.01 -23.97
C SER A 127 -2.75 -3.91 -22.57
N MET A 128 -3.53 -3.46 -21.59
CA MET A 128 -3.08 -3.37 -20.19
C MET A 128 -2.78 -4.75 -19.60
N ARG A 129 -3.57 -5.77 -19.96
CA ARG A 129 -3.31 -7.17 -19.58
C ARG A 129 -1.97 -7.65 -20.14
N TYR A 130 -1.69 -7.35 -21.41
CA TYR A 130 -0.43 -7.69 -22.05
C TYR A 130 0.76 -7.00 -21.37
N ASP A 131 0.65 -5.70 -21.09
CA ASP A 131 1.73 -4.92 -20.44
C ASP A 131 2.09 -5.47 -19.05
N VAL A 132 1.07 -5.84 -18.27
CA VAL A 132 1.29 -6.45 -16.95
C VAL A 132 1.91 -7.85 -17.10
N LEU A 133 1.43 -8.69 -18.03
CA LEU A 133 2.05 -9.99 -18.29
C LEU A 133 3.52 -9.86 -18.75
N ALA A 134 3.83 -8.90 -19.62
CA ALA A 134 5.17 -8.64 -20.10
C ALA A 134 6.11 -8.16 -18.99
N ARG A 135 5.65 -7.24 -18.12
CA ARG A 135 6.40 -6.76 -16.95
C ARG A 135 6.84 -7.91 -16.02
N TYR A 136 5.95 -8.87 -15.82
CA TYR A 136 6.19 -10.05 -14.98
C TYR A 136 6.82 -11.22 -15.75
N ARG A 137 7.18 -11.00 -17.03
CA ARG A 137 7.78 -12.02 -17.93
C ARG A 137 6.97 -13.31 -18.01
N GLY A 138 5.64 -13.21 -17.91
CA GLY A 138 4.75 -14.37 -17.90
C GLY A 138 4.94 -15.27 -16.68
N LEU A 139 5.35 -14.73 -15.54
CA LEU A 139 5.48 -15.45 -14.28
C LEU A 139 4.49 -14.95 -13.23
N CYS A 140 3.96 -15.86 -12.42
CA CYS A 140 3.15 -15.51 -11.25
C CYS A 140 3.99 -14.74 -10.22
N ALA A 141 3.52 -13.58 -9.79
CA ALA A 141 4.12 -12.75 -8.76
C ALA A 141 4.27 -13.50 -7.43
N ALA A 142 3.30 -14.35 -7.07
CA ALA A 142 3.26 -15.05 -5.79
C ALA A 142 4.16 -16.29 -5.75
N CYS A 143 4.11 -17.16 -6.77
CA CYS A 143 4.79 -18.46 -6.73
C CYS A 143 5.83 -18.67 -7.83
N GLY A 144 5.96 -17.75 -8.78
CA GLY A 144 6.89 -17.86 -9.90
C GLY A 144 6.47 -18.86 -10.99
N ALA A 145 5.27 -19.45 -10.92
CA ALA A 145 4.79 -20.37 -11.97
C ALA A 145 4.67 -19.66 -13.32
N SER A 146 5.06 -20.36 -14.40
CA SER A 146 5.05 -19.85 -15.76
C SER A 146 3.67 -19.93 -16.41
N GLY A 147 3.35 -18.98 -17.28
CA GLY A 147 2.17 -19.01 -18.15
C GLY A 147 2.14 -20.22 -19.10
N THR A 148 3.26 -20.90 -19.28
CA THR A 148 3.35 -22.17 -20.01
C THR A 148 2.89 -23.38 -19.20
N THR A 149 2.88 -23.30 -17.87
CA THR A 149 2.52 -24.42 -16.97
C THR A 149 1.19 -24.20 -16.26
N THR A 150 0.70 -22.96 -16.20
CA THR A 150 -0.58 -22.63 -15.57
C THR A 150 -1.20 -21.40 -16.22
N LEU A 151 -2.52 -21.26 -16.09
CA LEU A 151 -3.21 -20.06 -16.53
C LEU A 151 -2.89 -18.91 -15.58
N LEU A 152 -2.44 -17.81 -16.18
CA LEU A 152 -2.15 -16.56 -15.50
C LEU A 152 -3.30 -15.57 -15.69
N ASP A 153 -3.56 -14.83 -14.63
CA ASP A 153 -4.52 -13.74 -14.62
C ASP A 153 -3.87 -12.47 -14.06
N VAL A 154 -4.50 -11.35 -14.35
CA VAL A 154 -4.09 -10.05 -13.82
C VAL A 154 -5.03 -9.71 -12.67
N ASP A 155 -4.47 -9.62 -11.47
CA ASP A 155 -5.18 -9.32 -10.24
C ASP A 155 -4.80 -7.94 -9.72
N HIS A 156 -5.71 -7.32 -8.97
CA HIS A 156 -5.44 -6.05 -8.31
C HIS A 156 -4.70 -6.32 -6.99
N ILE A 157 -3.59 -5.61 -6.75
CA ILE A 157 -2.87 -5.62 -5.47
C ILE A 157 -3.86 -5.21 -4.38
N ILE A 158 -4.34 -3.96 -4.40
CA ILE A 158 -5.48 -3.52 -3.62
C ILE A 158 -6.75 -3.99 -4.35
N PRO A 159 -7.57 -4.89 -3.79
CA PRO A 159 -8.74 -5.42 -4.49
C PRO A 159 -9.73 -4.32 -4.87
N ARG A 160 -10.45 -4.52 -5.98
CA ARG A 160 -11.53 -3.60 -6.40
C ARG A 160 -12.59 -3.40 -5.32
N SER A 161 -12.94 -4.45 -4.58
CA SER A 161 -13.89 -4.35 -3.46
C SER A 161 -13.39 -3.51 -2.28
N MET A 162 -12.08 -3.21 -2.22
CA MET A 162 -11.48 -2.30 -1.24
C MET A 162 -11.17 -0.92 -1.84
N GLY A 163 -11.64 -0.64 -3.05
CA GLY A 163 -11.43 0.63 -3.75
C GLY A 163 -10.11 0.74 -4.50
N GLY A 164 -9.48 -0.39 -4.83
CA GLY A 164 -8.25 -0.41 -5.61
C GLY A 164 -8.48 -0.03 -7.08
N PRO A 165 -7.69 0.91 -7.64
CA PRO A 165 -7.85 1.36 -9.01
C PRO A 165 -7.31 0.33 -10.03
N THR A 166 -7.90 0.27 -11.23
CA THR A 166 -7.35 -0.52 -12.35
C THR A 166 -6.26 0.29 -13.08
N ILE A 167 -5.06 0.32 -12.51
CA ILE A 167 -3.86 0.98 -13.04
C ILE A 167 -2.66 0.04 -12.98
N LEU A 168 -1.69 0.20 -13.86
CA LEU A 168 -0.54 -0.71 -13.98
C LEU A 168 0.21 -0.92 -12.65
N GLU A 169 0.25 0.07 -11.77
CA GLU A 169 0.93 0.04 -10.47
C GLU A 169 0.16 -0.80 -9.43
N ASN A 170 -1.16 -0.93 -9.60
CA ASN A 170 -2.02 -1.72 -8.72
C ASN A 170 -2.36 -3.08 -9.33
N LEU A 171 -1.72 -3.48 -10.44
CA LEU A 171 -1.95 -4.75 -11.10
C LEU A 171 -0.73 -5.66 -10.97
N GLN A 172 -0.98 -6.93 -10.70
CA GLN A 172 0.02 -7.99 -10.61
C GLN A 172 -0.44 -9.25 -11.32
N VAL A 173 0.50 -10.09 -11.74
CA VAL A 173 0.19 -11.37 -12.39
C VAL A 173 0.07 -12.48 -11.34
N LEU A 174 -1.04 -13.21 -11.30
CA LEU A 174 -1.22 -14.37 -10.44
C LEU A 174 -1.65 -15.60 -11.25
N CYS A 175 -1.16 -16.78 -10.87
CA CYS A 175 -1.77 -18.02 -11.38
C CYS A 175 -3.14 -18.26 -10.75
N GLN A 176 -3.97 -19.08 -11.39
CA GLN A 176 -5.32 -19.39 -10.88
C GLN A 176 -5.35 -19.82 -9.41
N ARG A 177 -4.38 -20.64 -8.98
CA ARG A 177 -4.28 -21.09 -7.58
C ARG A 177 -4.06 -19.91 -6.63
N CYS A 178 -3.01 -19.13 -6.87
CA CYS A 178 -2.66 -17.99 -6.01
C CYS A 178 -3.73 -16.90 -6.03
N ASN A 179 -4.35 -16.65 -7.20
CA ASN A 179 -5.45 -15.70 -7.31
C ASN A 179 -6.67 -16.15 -6.46
N ARG A 180 -7.04 -17.43 -6.54
CA ARG A 180 -8.14 -18.02 -5.74
C ARG A 180 -7.86 -18.05 -4.24
N GLU A 181 -6.59 -18.13 -3.85
CA GLU A 181 -6.14 -18.08 -2.46
C GLU A 181 -6.17 -16.64 -1.91
N LYS A 182 -5.61 -15.66 -2.64
CA LYS A 182 -5.61 -14.24 -2.25
C LYS A 182 -7.04 -13.67 -2.16
N ARG A 183 -7.86 -13.91 -3.19
CA ARG A 183 -9.21 -13.31 -3.33
C ARG A 183 -9.16 -11.80 -3.10
N ASN A 184 -10.26 -11.25 -2.58
CA ASN A 184 -10.38 -9.85 -2.20
C ASN A 184 -10.05 -9.59 -0.71
N ARG A 185 -9.27 -10.46 -0.06
CA ARG A 185 -9.06 -10.40 1.40
C ARG A 185 -7.78 -9.68 1.81
N ASP A 186 -6.88 -9.48 0.87
CA ASP A 186 -5.52 -9.07 1.13
C ASP A 186 -5.03 -8.12 0.03
N GLU A 187 -4.19 -7.18 0.44
CA GLU A 187 -3.58 -6.15 -0.41
C GLU A 187 -2.09 -6.42 -0.69
N THR A 188 -1.63 -7.66 -0.47
CA THR A 188 -0.22 -8.03 -0.69
C THR A 188 0.21 -7.80 -2.13
N ASP A 189 1.25 -6.99 -2.28
CA ASP A 189 2.14 -6.97 -3.44
C ASP A 189 3.17 -8.08 -3.27
N PHE A 190 3.02 -9.17 -4.04
CA PHE A 190 3.89 -10.32 -3.90
C PHE A 190 5.33 -10.04 -4.37
N VAL A 191 5.56 -9.09 -5.26
CA VAL A 191 6.93 -8.71 -5.67
C VAL A 191 7.64 -8.02 -4.54
N LEU A 192 6.98 -7.04 -3.90
CA LEU A 192 7.52 -6.38 -2.71
C LEU A 192 7.72 -7.37 -1.56
N TRP A 193 6.79 -8.31 -1.38
CA TRP A 193 6.91 -9.36 -0.39
C TRP A 193 8.15 -10.24 -0.64
N HIS A 194 8.35 -10.75 -1.86
CA HIS A 194 9.53 -11.54 -2.21
C HIS A 194 10.83 -10.76 -2.09
N ASN A 195 10.83 -9.49 -2.50
CA ASN A 195 12.00 -8.63 -2.37
C ASN A 195 12.36 -8.40 -0.90
N ARG A 196 11.36 -8.23 -0.04
CA ARG A 196 11.56 -8.18 1.41
C ARG A 196 12.22 -9.47 1.91
N LEU A 197 11.76 -10.64 1.47
CA LEU A 197 12.35 -11.94 1.85
C LEU A 197 13.81 -12.11 1.44
N LYS A 198 14.26 -11.40 0.40
CA LYS A 198 15.62 -11.49 -0.14
C LYS A 198 16.50 -10.31 0.28
N PHE A 199 16.02 -9.47 1.19
CA PHE A 199 16.73 -8.25 1.57
C PHE A 199 18.12 -8.55 2.16
N ARG A 200 19.14 -7.90 1.61
CA ARG A 200 20.54 -7.91 2.06
C ARG A 200 20.98 -6.46 2.23
N ARG A 201 21.61 -6.12 3.36
CA ARG A 201 22.11 -4.77 3.60
C ARG A 201 23.50 -4.61 2.98
N LYS A 202 23.66 -3.61 2.09
CA LYS A 202 24.96 -3.28 1.50
C LYS A 202 25.97 -2.97 2.62
N GLY A 203 27.15 -3.60 2.54
CA GLY A 203 28.20 -3.49 3.54
C GLY A 203 28.13 -4.55 4.65
N CYS A 204 26.97 -5.18 4.90
CA CYS A 204 26.81 -6.18 5.96
C CYS A 204 27.65 -7.43 5.74
N GLN A 205 28.68 -7.61 6.57
CA GLN A 205 29.58 -8.78 6.52
C GLN A 205 28.84 -10.09 6.80
N LEU A 206 27.76 -10.05 7.60
CA LEU A 206 26.91 -11.20 7.88
C LEU A 206 25.88 -11.46 6.76
N CYS A 207 25.63 -10.50 5.87
CA CYS A 207 24.80 -10.76 4.69
C CYS A 207 25.52 -11.59 3.64
N ASP A 208 26.84 -11.64 3.66
CA ASP A 208 27.66 -12.48 2.79
C ASP A 208 28.78 -13.10 3.63
N PRO A 209 28.42 -14.03 4.54
CA PRO A 209 29.34 -14.51 5.54
C PRO A 209 30.40 -15.42 4.91
N LYS A 210 31.65 -15.22 5.30
CA LYS A 210 32.77 -16.10 4.91
C LYS A 210 32.79 -17.34 5.82
N ASN A 211 33.37 -18.45 5.34
CA ASN A 211 33.57 -19.69 6.11
C ASN A 211 32.28 -20.35 6.62
N ILE A 212 31.33 -20.60 5.71
CA ILE A 212 30.08 -21.29 6.01
C ILE A 212 30.36 -22.75 6.38
N MET A 213 29.91 -23.17 7.56
CA MET A 213 29.98 -24.55 8.05
C MET A 213 28.82 -25.39 7.53
N ALA A 214 27.62 -24.81 7.52
CA ALA A 214 26.38 -25.46 7.10
C ALA A 214 25.34 -24.41 6.73
N GLU A 215 24.38 -24.80 5.90
CA GLU A 215 23.28 -23.93 5.49
C GLU A 215 22.00 -24.72 5.23
N ASN A 216 20.88 -24.03 5.32
CA ASN A 216 19.59 -24.49 4.79
C ASN A 216 18.98 -23.41 3.89
N HIS A 217 17.70 -23.54 3.55
CA HIS A 217 17.05 -22.60 2.65
C HIS A 217 16.99 -21.15 3.18
N MET A 218 16.98 -20.94 4.50
CA MET A 218 16.78 -19.61 5.11
C MET A 218 17.86 -19.19 6.11
N ALA A 219 18.83 -20.05 6.45
CA ALA A 219 19.85 -19.78 7.45
C ALA A 219 21.23 -20.30 7.02
N SER A 220 22.26 -19.67 7.58
CA SER A 220 23.67 -20.05 7.44
C SER A 220 24.30 -20.15 8.83
N ALA A 221 25.19 -21.11 9.01
CA ALA A 221 26.00 -21.28 10.21
C ALA A 221 27.48 -21.09 9.86
N ILE A 222 28.18 -20.28 10.65
CA ILE A 222 29.60 -19.97 10.47
C ILE A 222 30.38 -20.22 11.76
N ALA A 223 31.67 -20.53 11.62
CA ALA A 223 32.59 -20.61 12.74
C ALA A 223 33.26 -19.24 12.98
N VAL A 224 33.24 -18.77 14.23
CA VAL A 224 33.93 -17.55 14.68
C VAL A 224 34.76 -17.90 15.91
N GLY A 225 36.02 -18.28 15.71
CA GLY A 225 36.87 -18.76 16.81
C GLY A 225 36.32 -20.05 17.44
N GLN A 226 36.00 -20.01 18.74
CA GLN A 226 35.36 -21.11 19.46
C GLN A 226 33.82 -21.04 19.43
N HIS A 227 33.25 -20.06 18.75
CA HIS A 227 31.80 -19.85 18.67
C HIS A 227 31.24 -20.34 17.34
N ILE A 228 30.01 -20.83 17.39
CA ILE A 228 29.19 -21.06 16.20
C ILE A 228 28.19 -19.91 16.14
N VAL A 229 28.08 -19.27 14.99
CA VAL A 229 27.12 -18.20 14.75
C VAL A 229 26.13 -18.67 13.70
N VAL A 230 24.86 -18.74 14.06
CA VAL A 230 23.77 -19.08 13.13
C VAL A 230 22.96 -17.82 12.84
N LEU A 231 22.80 -17.50 11.56
CA LEU A 231 22.14 -16.27 11.12
C LEU A 231 21.17 -16.53 9.97
N PRO A 232 20.09 -15.75 9.87
CA PRO A 232 19.20 -15.83 8.71
C PRO A 232 19.93 -15.33 7.45
N LYS A 233 19.58 -15.94 6.32
CA LYS A 233 20.00 -15.47 4.99
C LYS A 233 19.34 -14.13 4.62
N ARG A 234 18.33 -13.66 5.34
CA ARG A 234 17.78 -12.32 5.12
C ARG A 234 18.31 -11.39 6.19
N HIS A 235 18.74 -10.20 5.80
CA HIS A 235 19.13 -9.19 6.78
C HIS A 235 17.94 -8.81 7.66
N VAL A 236 18.11 -8.98 8.96
CA VAL A 236 17.16 -8.59 10.01
C VAL A 236 17.94 -7.90 11.12
N SER A 237 17.41 -6.80 11.64
CA SER A 237 18.11 -6.05 12.70
C SER A 237 17.86 -6.67 14.07
N SER A 238 16.76 -7.41 14.24
CA SER A 238 16.40 -8.04 15.52
C SER A 238 15.68 -9.38 15.35
N PHE A 239 15.67 -10.18 16.41
CA PHE A 239 14.95 -11.45 16.49
C PHE A 239 13.44 -11.28 16.22
N PHE A 240 12.86 -10.16 16.66
CA PHE A 240 11.44 -9.86 16.48
C PHE A 240 11.08 -9.57 15.03
N GLU A 241 12.05 -9.20 14.19
CA GLU A 241 11.88 -9.01 12.74
C GLU A 241 12.06 -10.30 11.92
N MET A 242 12.59 -11.36 12.54
CA MET A 242 12.65 -12.68 11.90
C MET A 242 11.24 -13.23 11.72
N LEU A 243 11.00 -13.84 10.57
CA LEU A 243 9.80 -14.61 10.30
C LEU A 243 9.84 -15.91 11.10
N LEU A 244 8.67 -16.45 11.43
CA LEU A 244 8.59 -17.72 12.15
C LEU A 244 9.37 -18.86 11.47
N PRO A 245 9.30 -19.04 10.13
CA PRO A 245 10.14 -20.03 9.44
C PRO A 245 11.64 -19.78 9.57
N GLU A 246 12.09 -18.52 9.57
CA GLU A 246 13.50 -18.18 9.75
C GLU A 246 13.98 -18.55 11.14
N ARG A 247 13.18 -18.24 12.18
CA ARG A 247 13.49 -18.62 13.57
C ARG A 247 13.65 -20.13 13.67
N ASN A 248 12.66 -20.87 13.17
CA ASN A 248 12.66 -22.33 13.22
C ASN A 248 13.85 -22.93 12.47
N LEU A 249 14.15 -22.42 11.27
CA LEU A 249 15.28 -22.92 10.47
C LEU A 249 16.64 -22.52 11.02
N CYS A 250 16.76 -21.37 11.70
CA CYS A 250 17.98 -21.04 12.44
C CYS A 250 18.19 -22.01 13.62
N PHE A 251 17.15 -22.28 14.43
CA PHE A 251 17.28 -23.23 15.55
C PHE A 251 17.55 -24.66 15.08
N ALA A 252 16.83 -25.14 14.06
CA ALA A 252 17.09 -26.47 13.50
C ALA A 252 18.51 -26.61 12.94
N LEU A 253 19.07 -25.53 12.37
CA LEU A 253 20.45 -25.52 11.90
C LEU A 253 21.44 -25.53 13.08
N ALA A 254 21.16 -24.77 14.15
CA ALA A 254 21.96 -24.81 15.37
C ALA A 254 22.05 -26.23 15.95
N ASP A 255 20.92 -26.93 16.08
CA ASP A 255 20.87 -28.31 16.56
C ASP A 255 21.67 -29.27 15.66
N SER A 256 21.54 -29.12 14.34
CA SER A 256 22.26 -29.95 13.38
C SER A 256 23.78 -29.73 13.43
N VAL A 257 24.23 -28.49 13.60
CA VAL A 257 25.67 -28.20 13.68
C VAL A 257 26.24 -28.67 15.00
N LEU A 258 25.54 -28.45 16.12
CA LEU A 258 25.97 -28.92 17.44
C LEU A 258 26.11 -30.45 17.47
N SER A 259 25.07 -31.18 17.04
CA SER A 259 25.09 -32.65 17.00
C SER A 259 26.22 -33.20 16.14
N LYS A 260 26.51 -32.60 14.98
CA LYS A 260 27.63 -33.01 14.12
C LYS A 260 29.00 -32.66 14.68
N SER A 261 29.10 -31.58 15.46
CA SER A 261 30.37 -31.15 16.06
C SER A 261 30.81 -32.04 17.23
N GLY A 262 29.89 -32.79 17.84
CA GLY A 262 30.13 -33.53 19.07
C GLY A 262 30.36 -32.65 20.31
N LYS A 263 30.21 -31.33 20.18
CA LYS A 263 30.41 -30.36 21.26
C LYS A 263 29.11 -30.08 22.00
N THR A 264 29.23 -29.63 23.26
CA THR A 264 28.07 -29.19 24.05
C THR A 264 27.97 -27.68 24.02
N ALA A 265 26.76 -27.14 23.85
CA ALA A 265 26.52 -25.71 23.99
C ALA A 265 26.56 -25.32 25.47
N SER A 266 27.50 -24.46 25.86
CA SER A 266 27.60 -23.91 27.22
C SER A 266 26.80 -22.63 27.38
N LYS A 267 26.59 -21.88 26.31
CA LYS A 267 25.76 -20.66 26.29
C LYS A 267 25.19 -20.40 24.90
N ILE A 268 23.93 -19.98 24.84
CA ILE A 268 23.28 -19.50 23.62
C ILE A 268 22.87 -18.04 23.85
N THR A 269 23.22 -17.17 22.90
CA THR A 269 22.79 -15.77 22.87
C THR A 269 22.04 -15.46 21.58
N ILE A 270 21.10 -14.53 21.65
CA ILE A 270 20.39 -14.01 20.49
C ILE A 270 20.63 -12.52 20.51
N ASP A 271 21.57 -12.11 19.67
CA ASP A 271 22.21 -10.82 19.77
C ASP A 271 21.90 -10.00 18.50
N PRO A 272 21.40 -8.76 18.65
CA PRO A 272 21.47 -7.75 17.60
C PRO A 272 22.70 -6.86 17.80
N ILE A 273 23.93 -7.36 17.96
CA ILE A 273 25.06 -6.50 18.41
C ILE A 273 26.10 -6.23 17.27
N PRO A 274 26.80 -5.07 17.27
CA PRO A 274 27.97 -4.89 18.15
C PRO A 274 27.97 -3.60 19.00
N GLN A 275 28.57 -3.67 20.19
CA GLN A 275 29.27 -2.52 20.77
C GLN A 275 30.34 -2.13 19.74
N ASP A 276 30.23 -0.90 19.25
CA ASP A 276 30.99 -0.27 18.17
C ASP A 276 30.69 -0.75 16.73
N GLY A 277 30.09 0.14 15.95
CA GLY A 277 30.09 0.07 14.48
C GLY A 277 28.85 -0.51 13.78
N ASP A 278 27.68 0.08 13.99
CA ASP A 278 26.62 0.34 12.99
C ASP A 278 26.04 -0.78 12.09
N MET A 279 26.16 -2.06 12.45
CA MET A 279 25.76 -3.16 11.56
C MET A 279 24.97 -4.29 12.25
N HIS A 280 23.73 -4.01 12.64
CA HIS A 280 22.81 -4.97 13.25
C HIS A 280 22.31 -6.02 12.24
N HIS A 281 22.96 -7.18 12.18
CA HIS A 281 22.34 -8.39 11.61
C HIS A 281 22.16 -9.41 12.74
N CYS A 282 20.90 -9.66 13.11
CA CYS A 282 20.52 -10.59 14.15
C CYS A 282 21.11 -11.98 13.90
N HIS A 283 21.68 -12.57 14.94
CA HIS A 283 22.27 -13.90 14.89
C HIS A 283 22.11 -14.61 16.24
N ILE A 284 22.21 -15.93 16.19
CA ILE A 284 22.25 -16.83 17.34
C ILE A 284 23.71 -17.20 17.57
N GLY A 285 24.30 -16.70 18.63
CA GLY A 285 25.64 -17.06 19.07
C GLY A 285 25.60 -18.30 19.96
N ILE A 286 26.44 -19.28 19.67
CA ILE A 286 26.54 -20.52 20.44
C ILE A 286 27.99 -20.69 20.88
N ILE A 287 28.19 -20.67 22.19
CA ILE A 287 29.47 -20.97 22.81
C ILE A 287 29.53 -22.47 23.06
N THR A 288 30.55 -23.13 22.53
CA THR A 288 30.73 -24.58 22.69
C THR A 288 31.88 -24.89 23.64
N THR A 289 31.71 -25.92 24.46
CA THR A 289 32.76 -26.55 25.30
C THR A 289 33.03 -27.96 24.82
#